data_AF-A0A9W5W7H0-F1
#
_entry.id   AF-A0A9W5W7H0-F1
#
_cell.length_a   1.000
_cell.length_b   1.000
_cell.length_c   1.000
_cell.angle_alpha   90.00
_cell.angle_beta   90.00
_cell.angle_gamma   90.00
#
_symmetry.space_group_name_H-M   'P 1'
#
loop_
_entity.id
_entity.type
_entity.pdbx_description
1 polymer ?
#
loop_
_entity_poly.entity_id
_entity_poly.type
_entity_poly.pdbx_seq_one_letter_code
_entity_poly.pdbx_strand_id
1 'polypeptide(L)'
;MTTDQAQAVRNFTVSTDIFYQPDLDIYAQMIYIVLSSSTSESSMPTLSGIAAKGRMTPKQAVKAMQTLVNLKLVPHKLFRQMIGEFQDDRLSWAAKGLLTYCRKQPTITIAELLELSDQSGEDEQSIRRALVELRDAGYLEEYPEISKLAN
;
A
#
# COMPACT_ATOMS: atom_id res chain seq x y z
N MET A 1 -20.03 -13.54 -35.17
CA MET A 1 -19.00 -12.52 -34.88
C MET A 1 -18.94 -12.38 -33.37
N THR A 2 -18.00 -13.08 -32.73
CA THR A 2 -17.77 -13.04 -31.29
C THR A 2 -16.67 -12.03 -31.02
N THR A 3 -17.00 -10.97 -30.29
CA THR A 3 -16.08 -9.91 -29.85
C THR A 3 -15.02 -10.46 -28.90
N ASP A 4 -13.80 -10.56 -29.39
CA ASP A 4 -12.57 -10.72 -28.60
C ASP A 4 -12.39 -9.46 -27.73
N GLN A 5 -12.78 -9.53 -26.46
CA GLN A 5 -12.32 -8.56 -25.48
C GLN A 5 -10.89 -8.90 -25.13
N ALA A 6 -9.94 -8.26 -25.80
CA ALA A 6 -8.55 -8.24 -25.42
C ALA A 6 -8.44 -7.78 -23.96
N GLN A 7 -8.32 -8.74 -23.03
CA GLN A 7 -7.87 -8.48 -21.67
C GLN A 7 -6.53 -7.76 -21.80
N ALA A 8 -6.52 -6.46 -21.53
CA ALA A 8 -5.30 -5.69 -21.43
C ALA A 8 -4.46 -6.33 -20.32
N VAL A 9 -3.49 -7.16 -20.71
CA VAL A 9 -2.53 -7.77 -19.79
C VAL A 9 -1.69 -6.63 -19.24
N ARG A 10 -2.10 -6.08 -18.11
CA ARG A 10 -1.33 -5.10 -17.35
C ARG A 10 -0.16 -5.84 -16.73
N ASN A 11 0.99 -5.76 -17.42
CA ASN A 11 2.24 -6.29 -16.93
C ASN A 11 2.74 -5.40 -15.79
N PHE A 12 3.07 -6.01 -14.65
CA PHE A 12 3.79 -5.32 -13.58
C PHE A 12 5.28 -5.60 -13.74
N THR A 13 6.07 -4.54 -13.90
CA THR A 13 7.53 -4.63 -13.90
C THR A 13 8.02 -4.58 -12.45
N VAL A 14 8.56 -5.70 -11.96
CA VAL A 14 9.29 -5.72 -10.68
C VAL A 14 10.74 -5.31 -10.97
N SER A 15 11.33 -4.41 -10.16
CA SER A 15 12.65 -3.86 -10.48
C SER A 15 13.78 -4.90 -10.31
N THR A 16 14.65 -5.04 -11.33
CA THR A 16 15.87 -5.86 -11.25
C THR A 16 16.89 -5.35 -10.23
N ASP A 17 16.65 -4.20 -9.59
CA ASP A 17 17.55 -3.60 -8.61
C ASP A 17 17.76 -4.45 -7.35
N ILE A 18 16.91 -5.46 -7.13
CA ILE A 18 17.06 -6.41 -6.03
C ILE A 18 18.45 -7.06 -5.97
N PHE A 19 19.10 -7.29 -7.12
CA PHE A 19 20.42 -7.93 -7.19
C PHE A 19 21.54 -7.03 -6.68
N TYR A 20 21.28 -5.73 -6.49
CA TYR A 20 22.23 -4.76 -5.94
C TYR A 20 22.00 -4.47 -4.46
N GLN A 21 21.04 -5.16 -3.81
CA GLN A 21 20.67 -4.95 -2.41
C GLN A 21 21.19 -6.11 -1.53
N PRO A 22 22.42 -6.04 -1.01
CA PRO A 22 23.07 -7.17 -0.32
C PRO A 22 22.38 -7.55 1.00
N ASP A 23 21.71 -6.60 1.65
CA ASP A 23 21.10 -6.79 2.98
C ASP A 23 19.63 -7.22 2.92
N LEU A 24 19.12 -7.62 1.75
CA LEU A 24 17.74 -8.02 1.62
C LEU A 24 17.50 -9.37 2.30
N ASP A 25 16.53 -9.44 3.21
CA ASP A 25 16.21 -10.68 3.90
C ASP A 25 15.69 -11.77 2.94
N ILE A 26 15.79 -13.03 3.37
CA ILE A 26 15.38 -14.19 2.57
C ILE A 26 13.89 -14.18 2.21
N TYR A 27 13.03 -13.58 3.04
CA TYR A 27 11.60 -13.51 2.79
C TYR A 27 11.27 -12.49 1.71
N ALA A 28 11.91 -11.32 1.71
CA ALA A 28 11.79 -10.29 0.70
C ALA A 28 12.34 -10.76 -0.65
N GLN A 29 13.47 -11.47 -0.65
CA GLN A 29 13.96 -12.14 -1.87
C GLN A 29 12.95 -13.15 -2.42
N MET A 30 12.36 -13.99 -1.56
CA MET A 30 11.41 -15.00 -1.98
C MET A 30 10.10 -14.40 -2.50
N ILE A 31 9.59 -13.33 -1.86
CA ILE A 31 8.43 -12.59 -2.37
C ILE A 31 8.71 -12.04 -3.76
N TYR A 32 9.88 -11.43 -3.96
CA TYR A 32 10.27 -10.91 -5.26
C TYR A 32 10.24 -11.99 -6.35
N ILE A 33 10.76 -13.20 -6.05
CA ILE A 33 10.73 -14.33 -6.99
C ILE A 33 9.29 -14.77 -7.29
N VAL A 34 8.43 -14.86 -6.27
CA VAL A 34 7.02 -15.23 -6.44
C VAL A 34 6.25 -14.18 -7.25
N LEU A 35 6.54 -12.89 -7.04
CA LEU A 35 5.91 -11.80 -7.78
C LEU A 35 6.40 -11.74 -9.23
N SER A 36 7.71 -11.84 -9.46
CA SER A 36 8.29 -11.80 -10.81
C SER A 36 7.89 -13.00 -11.68
N SER A 37 7.55 -14.14 -11.06
CA SER A 37 6.99 -15.30 -11.78
C SER A 37 5.49 -15.20 -12.03
N SER A 38 4.80 -14.20 -11.46
CA SER A 38 3.37 -13.95 -11.69
C SER A 38 3.20 -12.98 -12.86
N THR A 39 2.99 -13.51 -14.06
CA THR A 39 3.05 -12.74 -15.31
C THR A 39 1.76 -11.99 -15.66
N SER A 40 0.69 -12.08 -14.86
CA SER A 40 -0.57 -11.35 -15.11
C SER A 40 -1.27 -10.90 -13.83
N GLU A 41 -1.91 -9.73 -13.87
CA GLU A 41 -2.75 -9.20 -12.77
C GLU A 41 -3.90 -10.16 -12.40
N SER A 42 -4.42 -10.91 -13.38
CA SER A 42 -5.45 -11.95 -13.21
C SER A 42 -4.98 -13.21 -12.49
N SER A 43 -3.67 -13.42 -12.36
CA SER A 43 -3.06 -14.53 -11.63
C SER A 43 -2.35 -14.08 -10.35
N MET A 44 -2.55 -12.82 -9.94
CA MET A 44 -1.88 -12.27 -8.77
C MET A 44 -2.22 -13.11 -7.54
N PRO A 45 -1.23 -13.78 -6.93
CA PRO A 45 -1.48 -14.64 -5.80
C PRO A 45 -1.92 -13.80 -4.60
N THR A 46 -2.90 -14.29 -3.85
CA THR A 46 -3.30 -13.71 -2.58
C THR A 46 -2.09 -13.68 -1.62
N LEU A 47 -2.12 -12.80 -0.61
CA LEU A 47 -1.08 -12.78 0.43
C LEU A 47 -0.84 -14.17 1.03
N SER A 48 -1.91 -14.94 1.28
CA SER A 48 -1.83 -16.32 1.74
C SER A 48 -1.16 -17.25 0.74
N GLY A 49 -1.46 -17.09 -0.56
CA GLY A 49 -0.82 -17.85 -1.65
C GLY A 49 0.67 -17.54 -1.78
N ILE A 50 1.07 -16.28 -1.61
CA ILE A 50 2.50 -15.89 -1.61
C ILE A 50 3.20 -16.44 -0.39
N ALA A 51 2.60 -16.30 0.79
CA ALA A 51 3.15 -16.83 2.02
C ALA A 51 3.39 -18.35 1.89
N ALA A 52 2.41 -19.08 1.34
CA ALA A 52 2.54 -20.51 1.07
C ALA A 52 3.64 -20.83 0.05
N LYS A 53 3.66 -20.17 -1.11
CA LYS A 53 4.68 -20.38 -2.16
C LYS A 53 6.10 -20.07 -1.67
N GLY A 54 6.23 -19.01 -0.87
CA GLY A 54 7.49 -18.58 -0.28
C GLY A 54 7.85 -19.29 1.04
N ARG A 55 7.06 -20.29 1.46
CA ARG A 55 7.25 -21.08 2.69
C ARG A 55 7.43 -20.20 3.93
N MET A 56 6.59 -19.19 4.07
CA MET A 56 6.60 -18.24 5.17
C MET A 56 5.21 -18.03 5.75
N THR A 57 5.13 -17.41 6.93
CA THR A 57 3.84 -17.03 7.52
C THR A 57 3.28 -15.76 6.85
N PRO A 58 1.96 -15.53 6.87
CA PRO A 58 1.37 -14.28 6.34
C PRO A 58 1.98 -13.02 6.96
N LYS A 59 2.28 -13.05 8.26
CA LYS A 59 2.92 -11.93 8.96
C LYS A 59 4.33 -11.64 8.45
N GLN A 60 5.12 -12.67 8.18
CA GLN A 60 6.43 -12.52 7.54
C GLN A 60 6.28 -11.97 6.12
N ALA A 61 5.27 -12.43 5.39
CA ALA A 61 5.01 -11.95 4.05
C ALA A 61 4.66 -10.45 4.02
N VAL A 62 3.84 -9.96 4.96
CA VAL A 62 3.54 -8.53 5.11
C VAL A 62 4.81 -7.72 5.35
N LYS A 63 5.64 -8.11 6.32
CA LYS A 63 6.89 -7.40 6.66
C LYS A 63 7.89 -7.36 5.51
N ALA A 64 8.05 -8.49 4.83
CA ALA A 64 8.93 -8.58 3.67
C ALA A 64 8.40 -7.70 2.51
N MET A 65 7.09 -7.68 2.26
CA MET A 65 6.50 -6.80 1.26
C MET A 65 6.67 -5.31 1.64
N GLN A 66 6.52 -4.95 2.91
CA GLN A 66 6.77 -3.58 3.39
C GLN A 66 8.22 -3.16 3.11
N THR A 67 9.17 -4.05 3.37
CA THR A 67 10.60 -3.82 3.10
C THR A 67 10.83 -3.56 1.61
N LEU A 68 10.25 -4.39 0.73
CA LEU A 68 10.37 -4.21 -0.72
C LEU A 68 9.81 -2.87 -1.21
N VAL A 69 8.69 -2.41 -0.65
CA VAL A 69 8.10 -1.11 -1.02
C VAL A 69 8.93 0.05 -0.51
N ASN A 70 9.43 -0.02 0.73
CA ASN A 70 10.28 1.02 1.31
C ASN A 70 11.59 1.18 0.52
N LEU A 71 12.11 0.08 -0.03
CA LEU A 71 13.27 0.06 -0.92
C LEU A 71 12.93 0.43 -2.38
N LYS A 72 11.67 0.75 -2.68
CA LYS A 72 11.15 1.08 -4.03
C LYS A 72 11.34 -0.05 -5.05
N LEU A 73 11.53 -1.28 -4.60
CA LEU A 73 11.61 -2.47 -5.45
C LEU A 73 10.22 -2.93 -5.92
N VAL A 74 9.19 -2.59 -5.14
CA VAL A 74 7.78 -2.86 -5.42
C VAL A 74 6.96 -1.56 -5.34
N PRO A 75 6.05 -1.29 -6.30
CA PRO A 75 5.17 -0.12 -6.24
C PRO A 75 4.22 -0.14 -5.04
N HIS A 76 3.96 1.03 -4.45
CA HIS A 76 2.98 1.17 -3.35
C HIS A 76 1.58 0.67 -3.74
N LYS A 77 1.16 0.88 -4.98
CA LYS A 77 -0.13 0.38 -5.51
C LYS A 77 -0.26 -1.14 -5.39
N LEU A 78 0.79 -1.89 -5.74
CA LEU A 78 0.77 -3.36 -5.66
C LEU A 78 0.63 -3.80 -4.21
N PHE A 79 1.38 -3.18 -3.30
CA PHE A 79 1.27 -3.44 -1.86
C PHE A 79 -0.14 -3.20 -1.33
N ARG A 80 -0.76 -2.06 -1.66
CA ARG A 80 -2.12 -1.73 -1.21
C ARG A 80 -3.14 -2.76 -1.66
N GLN A 81 -3.08 -3.19 -2.93
CA GLN A 81 -3.98 -4.19 -3.49
C GLN A 81 -3.89 -5.54 -2.76
N MET A 82 -2.70 -5.90 -2.27
CA MET A 82 -2.44 -7.24 -1.71
C MET A 82 -2.59 -7.31 -0.19
N ILE A 83 -2.21 -6.24 0.52
CA ILE A 83 -2.18 -6.21 1.99
C ILE A 83 -3.42 -5.49 2.54
N GLY A 84 -3.84 -4.40 1.89
CA GLY A 84 -4.88 -3.50 2.38
C GLY A 84 -4.41 -2.57 3.51
N GLU A 85 -5.11 -1.45 3.71
CA GLU A 85 -4.73 -0.43 4.70
C GLU A 85 -4.67 -0.92 6.15
N PHE A 86 -5.53 -1.84 6.57
CA PHE A 86 -5.58 -2.26 7.97
C PHE A 86 -4.40 -3.15 8.39
N GLN A 87 -3.80 -3.86 7.44
CA GLN A 87 -2.62 -4.70 7.65
C GLN A 87 -1.30 -3.97 7.34
N ASP A 88 -1.36 -2.70 6.94
CA ASP A 88 -0.16 -1.88 6.76
C ASP A 88 0.34 -1.35 8.11
N ASP A 89 1.43 -1.91 8.62
CA ASP A 89 2.10 -1.45 9.84
C ASP A 89 2.84 -0.12 9.66
N ARG A 90 2.95 0.42 8.44
CA ARG A 90 3.49 1.76 8.18
C ARG A 90 2.51 2.87 8.54
N LEU A 91 1.23 2.55 8.70
CA LEU A 91 0.17 3.48 9.06
C LEU A 91 -0.20 3.34 10.54
N SER A 92 -0.25 4.46 11.25
CA SER A 92 -0.87 4.52 12.57
C SER A 92 -2.38 4.25 12.52
N TRP A 93 -2.98 3.97 13.68
CA TRP A 93 -4.44 3.86 13.79
C TRP A 93 -5.15 5.16 13.41
N ALA A 94 -4.57 6.31 13.75
CA ALA A 94 -5.07 7.62 13.33
C ALA A 94 -5.08 7.75 11.80
N ALA A 95 -3.99 7.38 11.12
CA ALA A 95 -3.92 7.39 9.66
C ALA A 95 -4.95 6.45 9.00
N LYS A 96 -5.13 5.23 9.54
CA LYS A 96 -6.15 4.27 9.04
C LYS A 96 -7.57 4.81 9.22
N GLY A 97 -7.86 5.40 10.40
CA GLY A 97 -9.13 6.02 10.70
C GLY A 97 -9.42 7.21 9.79
N LEU A 98 -8.45 8.11 9.65
CA LEU A 98 -8.52 9.29 8.78
C LEU A 98 -8.75 8.90 7.32
N LEU A 99 -8.02 7.92 6.79
CA LEU A 99 -8.23 7.41 5.43
C LEU A 99 -9.66 6.87 5.24
N THR A 100 -10.16 6.11 6.22
CA THR A 100 -11.52 5.57 6.19
C THR A 100 -12.56 6.69 6.21
N TYR A 101 -12.33 7.73 7.01
CA TYR A 101 -13.23 8.87 7.13
C TYR A 101 -13.24 9.71 5.85
N CYS A 102 -12.07 10.09 5.33
CA CYS A 102 -11.96 10.86 4.10
C CYS A 102 -12.51 10.10 2.86
N ARG A 103 -12.46 8.76 2.85
CA ARG A 103 -13.13 7.95 1.81
C ARG A 103 -14.66 8.08 1.84
N LYS A 104 -15.25 8.25 3.02
CA LYS A 104 -16.70 8.46 3.17
C LYS A 104 -17.11 9.90 2.86
N GLN A 105 -16.18 10.83 3.06
CA GLN A 105 -16.43 12.27 2.90
C GLN A 105 -15.35 12.91 2.00
N PRO A 106 -15.36 12.64 0.69
CA PRO A 106 -14.26 12.95 -0.22
C PRO A 106 -14.06 14.46 -0.47
N THR A 107 -15.04 15.30 -0.11
CA THR A 107 -14.98 16.75 -0.24
C THR A 107 -14.53 17.47 1.03
N ILE A 108 -14.09 16.71 2.05
CA ILE A 108 -13.71 17.28 3.33
C ILE A 108 -12.45 18.13 3.23
N THR A 109 -12.44 19.24 3.96
CA THR A 109 -11.33 20.18 4.05
C THR A 109 -10.47 19.93 5.29
N ILE A 110 -9.24 20.47 5.32
CA ILE A 110 -8.39 20.43 6.53
C ILE A 110 -9.12 21.11 7.69
N ALA A 111 -9.78 22.25 7.45
CA ALA A 111 -10.47 23.00 8.50
C ALA A 111 -11.54 22.14 9.19
N GLU A 112 -12.36 21.44 8.41
CA GLU A 112 -13.38 20.52 8.95
C GLU A 112 -12.76 19.33 9.69
N LEU A 113 -11.63 18.79 9.21
CA LEU A 113 -10.89 17.74 9.92
C LEU A 113 -10.35 18.23 11.28
N LEU A 114 -9.83 19.47 11.33
CA LEU A 114 -9.31 20.05 12.57
C LEU A 114 -10.43 20.38 13.56
N GLU A 115 -11.58 20.86 13.09
CA GLU A 115 -12.77 21.06 13.93
C GLU A 115 -13.24 19.74 14.59
N LEU A 116 -13.11 18.61 13.89
CA LEU A 116 -13.42 17.30 14.45
C LEU A 116 -12.39 16.83 15.49
N SER A 117 -11.13 17.20 15.34
CA SER A 117 -10.08 16.88 16.34
C SER A 117 -10.28 17.64 17.65
N ASP A 118 -10.70 18.90 17.57
CA ASP A 118 -10.98 19.74 18.74
C ASP A 118 -12.13 19.17 19.59
N GLN A 119 -13.08 18.48 18.95
CA GLN A 119 -14.17 17.77 19.64
C GLN A 119 -13.79 16.37 20.14
N SER A 120 -12.73 15.77 19.60
CA SER A 120 -12.32 14.39 19.89
C SER A 120 -11.14 14.30 20.86
N GLY A 121 -10.52 15.45 21.20
CA GLY A 121 -9.31 15.51 22.03
C GLY A 121 -8.05 15.01 21.30
N GLU A 122 -8.12 14.81 19.98
CA GLU A 122 -6.93 14.60 19.16
C GLU A 122 -6.28 15.95 18.86
N ASP A 123 -4.96 16.00 18.83
CA ASP A 123 -4.27 17.26 18.50
C ASP A 123 -4.18 17.44 16.97
N GLU A 124 -4.16 18.71 16.54
CA GLU A 124 -3.93 19.08 15.14
C GLU A 124 -2.65 18.42 14.58
N GLN A 125 -1.64 18.21 15.43
CA GLN A 125 -0.38 17.57 15.06
C GLN A 125 -0.57 16.11 14.65
N SER A 126 -1.50 15.38 15.27
CA SER A 126 -1.82 13.99 14.97
C SER A 126 -2.48 13.85 13.60
N ILE A 127 -3.40 14.75 13.24
CA ILE A 127 -4.01 14.77 11.90
C ILE A 127 -2.94 15.06 10.83
N ARG A 128 -2.11 16.09 11.03
CA ARG A 128 -1.05 16.43 10.08
C ARG A 128 -0.06 15.27 9.91
N ARG A 129 0.33 14.63 11.01
CA ARG A 129 1.19 13.44 10.99
C ARG A 129 0.53 12.28 10.24
N ALA A 130 -0.74 12.00 10.50
CA ALA A 130 -1.50 10.97 9.81
C ALA A 130 -1.58 11.22 8.29
N LEU A 131 -1.76 12.47 7.86
CA LEU A 131 -1.75 12.84 6.43
C LEU A 131 -0.38 12.62 5.79
N VAL A 132 0.70 12.93 6.51
CA VAL A 132 2.07 12.64 6.05
C VAL A 132 2.31 11.13 5.92
N GLU A 133 1.90 10.34 6.92
CA GLU A 133 1.99 8.86 6.86
C GLU A 133 1.25 8.30 5.64
N LEU A 134 0.03 8.78 5.37
CA LEU A 134 -0.76 8.37 4.20
C LEU A 134 -0.10 8.76 2.88
N ARG A 135 0.50 9.95 2.81
CA ARG A 135 1.23 10.41 1.62
C ARG A 135 2.45 9.54 1.36
N ASP A 136 3.28 9.33 2.37
CA ASP A 136 4.54 8.62 2.25
C ASP A 136 4.32 7.12 2.00
N ALA A 137 3.22 6.56 2.49
CA ALA A 137 2.78 5.19 2.17
C ALA A 137 2.06 5.08 0.81
N GLY A 138 1.88 6.20 0.09
CA GLY A 138 1.30 6.27 -1.26
C GLY A 138 -0.22 6.20 -1.32
N TYR A 139 -0.93 6.20 -0.18
CA TYR A 139 -2.39 6.07 -0.16
C TYR A 139 -3.10 7.28 -0.78
N LEU A 140 -2.48 8.45 -0.77
CA LEU A 140 -3.09 9.67 -1.33
C LEU A 140 -3.06 9.73 -2.88
N GLU A 141 -2.30 8.86 -3.55
CA GLU A 141 -2.26 8.79 -5.03
C GLU A 141 -3.64 8.49 -5.63
N GLU A 142 -4.45 7.70 -4.92
CA GLU A 142 -5.79 7.29 -5.36
C GLU A 142 -6.87 8.27 -4.90
N TYR A 143 -6.52 9.27 -4.10
CA TYR A 143 -7.44 10.27 -3.56
C TYR A 143 -6.88 11.69 -3.72
N PRO A 144 -6.95 12.26 -4.94
CA PRO A 144 -6.38 13.56 -5.25
C PRO A 144 -6.90 14.69 -4.35
N GLU A 145 -8.16 14.61 -3.93
CA GLU A 145 -8.79 15.58 -3.04
C GLU A 145 -8.19 15.53 -1.63
N ILE A 146 -7.88 14.33 -1.11
CA ILE A 146 -7.21 14.16 0.19
C ILE A 146 -5.73 14.54 0.08
N SER A 147 -5.10 14.29 -1.07
CA SER A 147 -3.70 14.66 -1.33
C SER A 147 -3.46 16.17 -1.15
N LYS A 148 -4.44 17.00 -1.52
CA LYS A 148 -4.37 18.47 -1.29
C LYS A 148 -4.25 18.84 0.18
N LEU A 149 -4.68 17.96 1.08
CA LEU A 149 -4.67 18.17 2.53
C LEU A 149 -3.30 17.87 3.16
N ALA A 150 -2.43 17.13 2.48
CA ALA A 150 -1.14 16.66 3.02
C ALA A 150 0.06 17.58 2.69
N ASN A 151 -0.20 18.85 2.37
CA ASN A 151 0.80 19.88 2.05
C ASN A 151 1.24 20.69 3.27
#